data_AF-A0A4U9HWG7-F1
#
_entry.id   AF-A0A4U9HWG7-F1
#
_cell.length_a   1.000
_cell.length_b   1.000
_cell.length_c   1.000
_cell.angle_alpha   90.00
_cell.angle_beta   90.00
_cell.angle_gamma   90.00
#
_symmetry.space_group_name_H-M   'P 1'
#
loop_
_entity.id
_entity.type
_entity.pdbx_description
1 polymer ?
#
loop_
_entity_poly.entity_id
_entity_poly.type
_entity_poly.pdbx_seq_one_letter_code
_entity_poly.pdbx_strand_id
1 'polypeptide(L)'
;MDAGQKLRGEGFELRTDFVGSYPWWKGCSYQWWMCSQNAQGATLDMAAAVAQLQSALELVTALAQSVAVSGALNADRSSQHQLKPGSEPVKRGGDSGISTSRNCINNAQKYQLSSGHTLTATAGENIDMSIFKRLTVAAGEAISLFAQKMGVKLFAARGIVDIQAQTDAIRYSV
;
A
#
# COMPACT_ATOMS: atom_id res chain seq x y z
N MET A 1 31.41 -15.60 -2.91
CA MET A 1 31.89 -16.56 -3.93
C MET A 1 31.08 -17.85 -3.84
N ASP A 2 30.96 -18.62 -4.92
CA ASP A 2 30.43 -19.99 -4.92
C ASP A 2 31.54 -21.04 -4.72
N ALA A 3 31.19 -22.33 -4.78
CA ALA A 3 32.14 -23.45 -4.64
C ALA A 3 33.21 -23.49 -5.74
N GLY A 4 32.98 -22.85 -6.89
CA GLY A 4 33.93 -22.71 -7.98
C GLY A 4 34.73 -21.40 -7.94
N GLN A 5 34.71 -20.69 -6.80
CA GLN A 5 35.33 -19.38 -6.62
C GLN A 5 34.82 -18.28 -7.56
N LYS A 6 33.64 -18.44 -8.16
CA LYS A 6 32.99 -17.39 -8.93
C LYS A 6 32.21 -16.47 -8.01
N LEU A 7 32.12 -15.19 -8.38
CA LEU A 7 31.31 -14.23 -7.66
C LEU A 7 29.83 -14.65 -7.74
N ARG A 8 29.21 -14.89 -6.58
CA ARG A 8 27.81 -15.33 -6.46
C ARG A 8 26.86 -14.18 -6.12
N GLY A 9 27.41 -13.10 -5.56
CA GLY A 9 26.68 -11.92 -5.10
C GLY A 9 27.57 -11.04 -4.24
N GLU A 10 27.14 -9.81 -4.03
CA GLU A 10 27.78 -8.81 -3.18
C GLU A 10 26.77 -8.35 -2.11
N GLY A 11 27.23 -8.14 -0.87
CA GLY A 11 26.38 -7.78 0.27
C GLY A 11 26.15 -8.94 1.24
N PHE A 12 24.96 -8.97 1.86
CA PHE A 12 24.59 -9.99 2.84
C PHE A 12 23.53 -10.93 2.27
N GLU A 13 23.73 -12.24 2.44
CA GLU A 13 22.75 -13.26 2.06
C GLU A 13 22.46 -14.17 3.27
N LEU A 14 21.19 -14.26 3.64
CA LEU A 14 20.70 -15.26 4.57
C LEU A 14 20.04 -16.39 3.78
N ARG A 15 20.59 -17.59 3.84
CA ARG A 15 20.07 -18.78 3.15
C ARG A 15 19.90 -19.93 4.14
N THR A 16 18.77 -20.62 4.02
CA THR A 16 18.51 -21.90 4.68
C THR A 16 17.69 -22.76 3.72
N ASP A 17 17.91 -24.07 3.73
CA ASP A 17 17.07 -25.03 2.99
C ASP A 17 15.80 -25.41 3.80
N PHE A 18 15.62 -24.83 4.99
CA PHE A 18 14.49 -25.04 5.90
C PHE A 18 13.74 -23.73 6.21
N VAL A 19 12.65 -23.81 6.98
CA VAL A 19 11.91 -22.61 7.41
C VAL A 19 12.80 -21.77 8.34
N GLY A 20 13.04 -20.52 7.96
CA GLY A 20 13.66 -19.53 8.83
C GLY A 20 12.60 -18.77 9.61
N SER A 21 12.75 -18.69 10.93
CA SER A 21 12.00 -17.75 11.78
C SER A 21 12.96 -16.71 12.34
N TYR A 22 12.71 -15.43 12.07
CA TYR A 22 13.41 -14.35 12.74
C TYR A 22 12.41 -13.59 13.60
N PRO A 23 12.43 -13.76 14.93
CA PRO A 23 11.50 -13.07 15.83
C PRO A 23 11.91 -11.60 16.03
N TRP A 24 11.02 -10.67 15.66
CA TRP A 24 11.21 -9.22 15.81
C TRP A 24 10.23 -8.67 16.86
N TRP A 25 10.65 -8.62 18.13
CA TRP A 25 9.76 -8.27 19.25
C TRP A 25 9.54 -6.76 19.47
N LYS A 26 10.21 -5.90 18.69
CA LYS A 26 10.12 -4.42 18.78
C LYS A 26 9.57 -3.76 17.50
N GLY A 27 9.02 -4.54 16.57
CA GLY A 27 8.68 -4.10 15.22
C GLY A 27 9.84 -4.28 14.25
N CYS A 28 9.52 -4.49 12.98
CA CYS A 28 10.47 -4.67 11.90
C CYS A 28 10.46 -3.45 10.98
N SER A 29 11.62 -2.82 10.81
CA SER A 29 11.84 -1.79 9.79
C SER A 29 12.63 -2.40 8.65
N TYR A 30 12.00 -2.57 7.49
CA TYR A 30 12.68 -2.98 6.27
C TYR A 30 12.94 -1.74 5.42
N GLN A 31 14.22 -1.33 5.33
CA GLN A 31 14.68 -0.26 4.46
C GLN A 31 15.51 -0.86 3.33
N TRP A 32 14.98 -0.90 2.11
CA TRP A 32 15.62 -1.64 1.01
C TRP A 32 16.79 -0.91 0.36
N TRP A 33 16.98 0.39 0.58
CA TRP A 33 18.28 1.04 0.30
C TRP A 33 18.36 2.39 1.02
N MET A 34 18.92 2.38 2.23
CA MET A 34 19.31 3.59 2.95
C MET A 34 20.39 3.30 4.00
N CYS A 35 21.37 2.47 3.67
CA CYS A 35 22.66 2.61 4.34
C CYS A 35 23.36 3.79 3.68
N SER A 36 23.56 4.87 4.42
CA SER A 36 24.57 5.88 4.09
C SER A 36 25.88 5.18 3.70
N GLN A 37 26.60 5.75 2.74
CA GLN A 37 27.94 5.25 2.42
C GLN A 37 28.76 5.18 3.72
N ASN A 38 29.37 4.02 4.00
CA ASN A 38 30.14 3.73 5.22
C ASN A 38 29.36 3.72 6.54
N ALA A 39 28.04 3.46 6.53
CA ALA A 39 27.20 3.40 7.74
C ALA A 39 27.25 4.70 8.59
N GLN A 40 27.49 5.85 7.96
CA GLN A 40 27.49 7.15 8.62
C GLN A 40 26.06 7.62 8.89
N GLY A 41 25.58 7.53 10.13
CA GLY A 41 24.21 7.93 10.51
C GLY A 41 23.58 6.96 11.50
N ALA A 42 22.44 7.32 12.06
CA ALA A 42 21.69 6.40 12.92
C ALA A 42 21.13 5.23 12.09
N THR A 43 21.16 4.01 12.63
CA THR A 43 20.60 2.79 12.01
C THR A 43 19.12 2.89 11.63
N LEU A 44 18.43 3.95 12.10
CA LEU A 44 17.01 4.25 11.89
C LEU A 44 16.84 5.68 11.32
N ASP A 45 17.65 6.08 10.35
CA ASP A 45 17.35 7.31 9.61
C ASP A 45 16.06 7.10 8.79
N MET A 46 14.98 7.72 9.26
CA MET A 46 13.63 7.61 8.69
C MET A 46 13.26 8.84 7.89
N ALA A 47 14.17 9.79 7.61
CA ALA A 47 13.82 11.09 7.03
C ALA A 47 13.13 10.96 5.66
N ALA A 48 13.69 10.17 4.74
CA ALA A 48 13.08 9.94 3.43
C ALA A 48 11.79 9.12 3.52
N ALA A 49 11.74 8.21 4.49
CA ALA A 49 10.59 7.39 4.81
C ALA A 49 9.38 8.24 5.28
N VAL A 50 9.66 9.17 6.18
CA VAL A 50 8.71 10.20 6.66
C VAL A 50 8.28 11.09 5.51
N ALA A 51 9.21 11.54 4.65
CA ALA A 51 8.88 12.37 3.50
C ALA A 51 7.91 11.67 2.52
N GLN A 52 8.12 10.38 2.21
CA GLN A 52 7.19 9.61 1.37
C GLN A 52 5.80 9.47 2.00
N LEU A 53 5.72 9.17 3.29
CA LEU A 53 4.43 9.10 4.01
C LEU A 53 3.72 10.46 4.06
N GLN A 54 4.49 11.56 4.19
CA GLN A 54 3.95 12.92 4.13
C GLN A 54 3.37 13.22 2.75
N SER A 55 4.10 12.95 1.67
CA SER A 55 3.58 13.14 0.30
C SER A 55 2.34 12.29 0.04
N ALA A 56 2.31 11.04 0.52
CA ALA A 56 1.13 10.19 0.41
C ALA A 56 -0.08 10.76 1.17
N LEU A 57 0.14 11.31 2.38
CA LEU A 57 -0.92 11.97 3.14
C LEU A 57 -1.41 13.24 2.43
N GLU A 58 -0.51 14.07 1.89
CA GLU A 58 -0.88 15.28 1.16
C GLU A 58 -1.78 14.95 -0.03
N LEU A 59 -1.43 13.92 -0.80
CA LEU A 59 -2.26 13.43 -1.89
C LEU A 59 -3.65 12.96 -1.41
N VAL A 60 -3.72 12.13 -0.37
CA VAL A 60 -5.01 11.69 0.17
C VAL A 60 -5.80 12.87 0.73
N THR A 61 -5.13 13.86 1.33
CA THR A 61 -5.78 15.06 1.86
C THR A 61 -6.39 15.88 0.73
N ALA A 62 -5.66 16.14 -0.34
CA ALA A 62 -6.14 16.87 -1.51
C ALA A 62 -7.31 16.14 -2.20
N LEU A 63 -7.23 14.81 -2.32
CA LEU A 63 -8.32 13.99 -2.85
C LEU A 63 -9.55 14.05 -1.96
N ALA A 64 -9.39 13.89 -0.65
CA ALA A 64 -10.52 13.94 0.28
C ALA A 64 -11.16 15.34 0.39
N GLN A 65 -10.40 16.43 0.18
CA GLN A 65 -11.00 17.77 0.02
C GLN A 65 -11.88 17.84 -1.23
N SER A 66 -11.44 17.21 -2.33
CA SER A 66 -12.24 17.14 -3.56
C SER A 66 -13.48 16.26 -3.40
N VAL A 67 -13.36 15.15 -2.66
CA VAL A 67 -14.47 14.24 -2.33
C VAL A 67 -15.51 14.94 -1.44
N ALA A 68 -15.09 15.70 -0.44
CA ALA A 68 -15.99 16.40 0.49
C ALA A 68 -16.97 17.36 -0.20
N VAL A 69 -16.58 17.95 -1.34
CA VAL A 69 -17.44 18.85 -2.14
C VAL A 69 -18.34 18.07 -3.11
N SER A 70 -18.03 16.79 -3.37
CA SER A 70 -18.76 15.92 -4.32
C SER A 70 -19.87 15.07 -3.68
N GLY A 71 -19.91 14.97 -2.34
CA GLY A 71 -20.85 14.11 -1.61
C GLY A 71 -20.46 12.62 -1.56
N ALA A 72 -19.33 12.22 -2.15
CA ALA A 72 -18.79 10.88 -1.99
C ALA A 72 -18.22 10.65 -0.57
N LEU A 73 -18.11 9.37 -0.15
CA LEU A 73 -17.60 9.04 1.17
C LEU A 73 -16.09 9.32 1.27
N ASN A 74 -15.68 9.96 2.36
CA ASN A 74 -14.28 10.28 2.63
C ASN A 74 -13.48 9.03 3.02
N ALA A 75 -12.22 8.97 2.59
CA ALA A 75 -11.27 7.99 3.11
C ALA A 75 -11.02 8.20 4.61
N ASP A 76 -10.73 7.11 5.34
CA ASP A 76 -10.43 7.15 6.78
C ASP A 76 -9.09 7.86 7.06
N ARG A 77 -9.17 9.20 7.23
CA ARG A 77 -8.03 10.05 7.57
C ARG A 77 -7.50 9.78 8.97
N SER A 78 -8.35 9.33 9.89
CA SER A 78 -7.97 9.15 11.30
C SER A 78 -6.94 8.04 11.45
N SER A 79 -7.10 6.94 10.71
CA SER A 79 -6.13 5.85 10.65
C SER A 79 -4.85 6.25 9.92
N GLN A 80 -4.94 7.08 8.87
CA GLN A 80 -3.74 7.56 8.16
C GLN A 80 -2.88 8.52 8.98
N HIS A 81 -3.50 9.38 9.79
CA HIS A 81 -2.76 10.24 10.73
C HIS A 81 -2.03 9.43 11.80
N GLN A 82 -2.56 8.28 12.22
CA GLN A 82 -1.93 7.37 13.17
C GLN A 82 -0.74 6.60 12.57
N LEU A 83 -0.67 6.49 11.24
CA LEU A 83 0.47 5.88 10.53
C LEU A 83 1.66 6.83 10.34
N LYS A 84 1.51 8.13 10.65
CA LYS A 84 2.66 9.05 10.69
C LYS A 84 3.62 8.58 11.78
N PRO A 85 4.89 8.33 11.49
CA PRO A 85 5.89 8.18 12.52
C PRO A 85 5.88 9.46 13.35
N GLY A 86 5.57 9.37 14.63
CA GLY A 86 5.84 10.46 15.55
C GLY A 86 7.34 10.78 15.50
N SER A 87 7.72 12.00 15.89
CA SER A 87 9.13 12.39 16.08
C SER A 87 9.85 11.59 17.19
N GLU A 88 9.19 10.59 17.77
CA GLU A 88 9.78 9.66 18.72
C GLU A 88 10.08 8.33 18.01
N PRO A 89 11.22 7.68 18.33
CA PRO A 89 11.56 6.37 17.78
C PRO A 89 10.37 5.42 17.98
N VAL A 90 10.07 4.60 16.97
CA VAL A 90 8.97 3.61 16.96
C VAL A 90 9.07 2.73 18.22
N LYS A 91 8.40 3.14 19.31
CA LYS A 91 8.36 2.41 20.59
C LYS A 91 7.15 1.49 20.69
N ARG A 92 6.24 1.55 19.74
CA ARG A 92 4.99 0.77 19.69
C ARG A 92 5.06 -0.10 18.45
N GLY A 93 4.97 -1.41 18.62
CA GLY A 93 5.29 -2.44 17.60
C GLY A 93 4.42 -2.38 16.34
N GLY A 94 4.71 -1.42 15.47
CA GLY A 94 4.23 -1.37 14.11
C GLY A 94 5.39 -1.70 13.16
N ASP A 95 5.18 -2.65 12.26
CA ASP A 95 6.13 -2.93 11.19
C ASP A 95 6.00 -1.83 10.13
N SER A 96 7.11 -1.23 9.74
CA SER A 96 7.16 -0.17 8.74
C SER A 96 8.19 -0.54 7.68
N GLY A 97 7.72 -0.93 6.49
CA GLY A 97 8.56 -1.19 5.34
C GLY A 97 8.55 0.02 4.42
N ILE A 98 9.70 0.66 4.22
CA ILE A 98 9.82 1.80 3.31
C ILE A 98 10.98 1.54 2.37
N SER A 99 10.69 1.58 1.08
CA SER A 99 11.67 1.35 0.04
C SER A 99 11.60 2.47 -0.99
N THR A 100 12.76 3.04 -1.28
CA THR A 100 12.98 4.11 -2.24
C THR A 100 13.24 3.58 -3.66
N SER A 101 13.19 2.27 -3.83
CA SER A 101 13.49 1.57 -5.09
C SER A 101 12.30 0.72 -5.55
N ARG A 102 12.41 0.14 -6.75
CA ARG A 102 11.37 -0.76 -7.28
C ARG A 102 11.27 -2.01 -6.42
N ASN A 103 10.07 -2.30 -5.92
CA ASN A 103 9.77 -3.53 -5.19
C ASN A 103 8.74 -4.33 -5.97
N CYS A 104 8.92 -5.66 -6.01
CA CYS A 104 7.98 -6.59 -6.62
C CYS A 104 7.68 -7.68 -5.61
N ILE A 105 6.38 -8.01 -5.44
CA ILE A 105 5.93 -9.13 -4.63
C ILE A 105 5.26 -10.12 -5.60
N ASN A 106 5.89 -11.27 -5.86
CA ASN A 106 5.40 -12.29 -6.79
C ASN A 106 5.34 -13.71 -6.17
N ASN A 107 4.23 -14.42 -6.38
CA ASN A 107 4.00 -15.78 -5.90
C ASN A 107 3.22 -16.51 -6.99
N ALA A 108 3.66 -17.72 -7.30
CA ALA A 108 2.98 -18.60 -8.26
C ALA A 108 1.63 -19.13 -7.73
N GLN A 109 1.39 -19.01 -6.42
CA GLN A 109 0.20 -19.50 -5.74
C GLN A 109 -0.73 -18.35 -5.35
N LYS A 110 -1.10 -18.28 -4.06
CA LYS A 110 -2.10 -17.34 -3.55
C LYS A 110 -1.43 -16.23 -2.74
N TYR A 111 -2.03 -15.04 -2.82
CA TYR A 111 -1.77 -13.93 -1.94
C TYR A 111 -3.05 -13.56 -1.18
N GLN A 112 -2.90 -13.29 0.11
CA GLN A 112 -3.97 -12.78 0.96
C GLN A 112 -3.44 -11.60 1.78
N LEU A 113 -4.13 -10.47 1.69
CA LEU A 113 -3.88 -9.29 2.52
C LEU A 113 -5.08 -9.14 3.46
N SER A 114 -4.84 -9.03 4.76
CA SER A 114 -5.87 -8.89 5.78
C SER A 114 -5.43 -7.91 6.85
N SER A 115 -6.33 -7.00 7.25
CA SER A 115 -6.15 -6.07 8.36
C SER A 115 -7.31 -6.22 9.33
N GLY A 116 -7.04 -6.16 10.64
CA GLY A 116 -8.09 -6.12 11.68
C GLY A 116 -8.78 -4.75 11.78
N HIS A 117 -8.23 -3.74 11.10
CA HIS A 117 -8.76 -2.38 11.04
C HIS A 117 -8.79 -1.94 9.57
N THR A 118 -8.15 -0.81 9.25
CA THR A 118 -8.15 -0.22 7.92
C THR A 118 -7.02 -0.79 7.05
N LEU A 119 -7.29 -1.00 5.76
CA LEU A 119 -6.29 -1.22 4.72
C LEU A 119 -6.34 -0.02 3.76
N THR A 120 -5.21 0.67 3.58
CA THR A 120 -5.09 1.83 2.67
C THR A 120 -4.04 1.53 1.60
N ALA A 121 -4.37 1.79 0.34
CA ALA A 121 -3.43 1.78 -0.78
C ALA A 121 -3.47 3.13 -1.48
N THR A 122 -2.30 3.77 -1.62
CA THR A 122 -2.16 5.09 -2.25
C THR A 122 -1.03 5.04 -3.26
N ALA A 123 -1.26 5.59 -4.46
CA ALA A 123 -0.23 5.78 -5.48
C ALA A 123 -0.17 7.26 -5.88
N GLY A 124 1.04 7.76 -6.15
CA GLY A 124 1.23 9.13 -6.66
C GLY A 124 0.81 9.29 -8.12
N GLU A 125 0.77 8.18 -8.86
CA GLU A 125 0.33 8.11 -10.26
C GLU A 125 -0.89 7.19 -10.37
N ASN A 126 -0.70 5.93 -10.76
CA ASN A 126 -1.77 5.00 -11.07
C ASN A 126 -1.80 3.80 -10.12
N ILE A 127 -2.99 3.24 -9.90
CA ILE A 127 -3.18 1.88 -9.39
C ILE A 127 -3.79 1.06 -10.52
N ASP A 128 -2.98 0.14 -11.07
CA ASP A 128 -3.41 -0.78 -12.14
C ASP A 128 -3.69 -2.17 -11.57
N MET A 129 -4.91 -2.67 -11.77
CA MET A 129 -5.32 -4.01 -11.36
C MET A 129 -5.72 -4.84 -12.57
N SER A 130 -4.91 -5.85 -12.89
CA SER A 130 -5.17 -6.79 -13.99
C SER A 130 -5.55 -8.16 -13.45
N ILE A 131 -6.75 -8.65 -13.79
CA ILE A 131 -7.30 -9.91 -13.27
C ILE A 131 -7.74 -10.81 -14.42
N PHE A 132 -7.27 -12.07 -14.42
CA PHE A 132 -7.60 -13.03 -15.47
C PHE A 132 -9.02 -13.60 -15.38
N LYS A 133 -9.51 -13.85 -14.16
CA LYS A 133 -10.82 -14.50 -13.94
C LYS A 133 -11.92 -13.55 -13.52
N ARG A 134 -11.83 -12.98 -12.31
CA ARG A 134 -12.90 -12.16 -11.72
C ARG A 134 -12.38 -11.22 -10.65
N LEU A 135 -12.82 -9.97 -10.68
CA LEU A 135 -12.75 -9.04 -9.57
C LEU A 135 -14.07 -9.10 -8.78
N THR A 136 -14.00 -9.23 -7.46
CA THR A 136 -15.16 -9.21 -6.57
C THR A 136 -14.86 -8.28 -5.40
N VAL A 137 -15.76 -7.34 -5.15
CA VAL A 137 -15.67 -6.37 -4.05
C VAL A 137 -16.94 -6.49 -3.22
N ALA A 138 -16.79 -6.69 -1.92
CA ALA A 138 -17.88 -6.73 -0.96
C ALA A 138 -17.55 -5.78 0.19
N ALA A 139 -18.45 -4.86 0.48
CA ALA A 139 -18.33 -3.90 1.58
C ALA A 139 -19.54 -4.04 2.49
N GLY A 140 -19.33 -3.95 3.81
CA GLY A 140 -20.42 -4.05 4.79
C GLY A 140 -21.30 -2.81 4.86
N GLU A 141 -20.79 -1.66 4.42
CA GLU A 141 -21.50 -0.38 4.48
C GLU A 141 -21.69 0.23 3.09
N ALA A 142 -20.60 0.57 2.39
CA ALA A 142 -20.68 1.25 1.11
C ALA A 142 -19.45 1.03 0.22
N ILE A 143 -19.66 1.17 -1.10
CA ILE A 143 -18.61 1.33 -2.10
C ILE A 143 -18.73 2.75 -2.65
N SER A 144 -17.67 3.54 -2.51
CA SER A 144 -17.60 4.92 -3.00
C SER A 144 -16.49 5.05 -4.04
N LEU A 145 -16.83 5.45 -5.26
CA LEU A 145 -15.90 5.66 -6.36
C LEU A 145 -15.95 7.12 -6.78
N PHE A 146 -14.79 7.79 -6.78
CA PHE A 146 -14.68 9.19 -7.14
C PHE A 146 -13.54 9.40 -8.13
N ALA A 147 -13.82 10.18 -9.19
CA ALA A 147 -12.83 10.55 -10.18
C ALA A 147 -12.88 12.08 -10.39
N GLN A 148 -11.78 12.76 -10.07
CA GLN A 148 -11.75 14.23 -10.04
C GLN A 148 -11.75 14.89 -11.43
N LYS A 149 -11.05 14.29 -12.41
CA LYS A 149 -10.77 14.95 -13.69
C LYS A 149 -11.36 14.24 -14.90
N MET A 150 -11.15 12.93 -15.01
CA MET A 150 -11.44 12.17 -16.23
C MET A 150 -12.72 11.32 -16.16
N GLY A 151 -13.48 11.43 -15.06
CA GLY A 151 -14.70 10.65 -14.83
C GLY A 151 -14.44 9.16 -14.59
N VAL A 152 -15.53 8.39 -14.49
CA VAL A 152 -15.52 6.94 -14.31
C VAL A 152 -15.96 6.28 -15.61
N LYS A 153 -15.27 5.21 -16.01
CA LYS A 153 -15.58 4.41 -17.19
C LYS A 153 -15.81 2.95 -16.79
N LEU A 154 -16.98 2.41 -17.13
CA LEU A 154 -17.36 1.02 -16.89
C LEU A 154 -17.77 0.38 -18.22
N PHE A 155 -17.03 -0.64 -18.65
CA PHE A 155 -17.30 -1.34 -19.91
C PHE A 155 -17.31 -2.85 -19.69
N ALA A 156 -18.30 -3.53 -20.27
CA ALA A 156 -18.31 -4.98 -20.44
C ALA A 156 -18.09 -5.29 -21.92
N ALA A 157 -16.98 -5.95 -22.26
CA ALA A 157 -16.73 -6.36 -23.65
C ALA A 157 -17.77 -7.38 -24.15
N ARG A 158 -18.27 -8.22 -23.23
CA ARG A 158 -19.38 -9.16 -23.41
C ARG A 158 -20.14 -9.29 -22.09
N GLY A 159 -21.43 -9.61 -22.17
CA GLY A 159 -22.31 -9.71 -21.00
C GLY A 159 -22.93 -8.36 -20.62
N ILE A 160 -23.90 -8.41 -19.70
CA ILE A 160 -24.61 -7.21 -19.23
C ILE A 160 -23.78 -6.47 -18.17
N VAL A 161 -23.92 -5.14 -18.14
CA VAL A 161 -23.57 -4.34 -16.96
C VAL A 161 -24.85 -4.26 -16.11
N ASP A 162 -24.85 -4.98 -15.00
CA ASP A 162 -25.99 -5.06 -14.09
C ASP A 162 -25.75 -4.15 -12.88
N ILE A 163 -26.60 -3.14 -12.71
CA ILE A 163 -26.52 -2.15 -11.62
C ILE A 163 -27.87 -2.15 -10.92
N GLN A 164 -27.88 -2.46 -9.63
CA GLN A 164 -29.10 -2.58 -8.85
C GLN A 164 -28.93 -1.93 -7.48
N ALA A 165 -29.95 -1.18 -7.07
CA ALA A 165 -30.21 -0.89 -5.67
C ALA A 165 -31.34 -1.84 -5.22
N GLN A 166 -30.98 -2.98 -4.63
CA GLN A 166 -31.93 -4.07 -4.37
C GLN A 166 -33.09 -3.68 -3.44
N THR A 167 -32.87 -2.70 -2.58
CA THR A 167 -33.84 -2.23 -1.58
C THR A 167 -34.00 -0.71 -1.59
N ASP A 168 -33.49 -0.01 -2.60
CA ASP A 168 -33.48 1.46 -2.66
C ASP A 168 -33.48 1.97 -4.11
N ALA A 169 -33.37 3.27 -4.30
CA ALA A 169 -33.34 3.91 -5.60
C ALA A 169 -31.93 3.96 -6.20
N ILE A 170 -31.86 3.80 -7.52
CA ILE A 170 -30.70 4.23 -8.29
C ILE A 170 -30.91 5.71 -8.65
N ARG A 171 -30.01 6.57 -8.20
CA ARG A 171 -29.96 7.98 -8.61
C ARG A 171 -28.84 8.19 -9.62
N TYR A 172 -29.18 8.74 -10.77
CA TYR A 172 -28.23 9.29 -11.72
C TYR A 172 -28.64 10.73 -12.06
N SER A 173 -27.66 11.58 -12.26
CA SER A 173 -27.84 12.99 -12.65
C SER A 173 -26.88 13.27 -13.79
N VAL A 174 -27.33 14.06 -14.77
CA VAL A 174 -26.56 14.51 -15.93
C VAL A 174 -26.16 15.97 -15.74
#